data_AF-A0A127P6R6-F1
#
_entry.id   AF-A0A127P6R6-F1
#
_cell.length_a   1.000
_cell.length_b   1.000
_cell.length_c   1.000
_cell.angle_alpha   90.00
_cell.angle_beta   90.00
_cell.angle_gamma   90.00
#
_symmetry.space_group_name_H-M   'P 1'
#
loop_
_entity.id
_entity.type
_entity.pdbx_description
1 polymer ?
#
loop_
_entity_poly.entity_id
_entity_poly.type
_entity_poly.pdbx_seq_one_letter_code
_entity_poly.pdbx_strand_id
1 'polypeptide(L)'
;MSITVAIPLRFATVRLYVDKGRKWNAVEHLLLFSLVAEPKSAAETVTNTSLPWRLVVEVMSRLMRVGWVEIVNRKDDIAFKITNAGKSVVSNDTLPAVTRQISKRSSFVIDGITGTVFRARDLTLRSRTQLNKLTDHTAVLELPIEQSADKLELDEIISTLLDEDEHCRGVEPLASRFLDRFAIVTISDGEIEGLPPSAPQELHKRIRNAVFANASTETDITHQEEILSPDYSVRKIFKIDFNNRDLIVGGDEHKKFFVETINKAISWIVLHSTFINSLRFEEHLQILEAAARRGVRIDILWGKSTDPDGTNKIQDEVATCRNMLHDEVMLERIRLHRHTTDSHAKILFADDGNGKMIGCIGSCNWLSSSFRSFDVSIVFSSPQIVGDIAAKLSKLAIGKSGHWSNLAGDLAAQAANLTRHAEIHHSNETFTASIVLGSDHNEYMLQARDEAINSINVVSHRVSLNADTLVFVPAMAAINANGVKVNLYYELLSGISDAALVEELIKNNTTENLIFNKIIAPSLHAKFLTWDDDNIVITSQNWLSADPMDNSCSEIGIAISGKGIAIELLRRANGVLQQSNWSKS
;
A
#
# COMPACT_ATOMS: atom_id res chain seq x y z
N MET A 1 16.88 -41.76 -0.82
CA MET A 1 17.96 -41.26 0.08
C MET A 1 17.40 -40.00 0.74
N SER A 2 17.46 -39.90 2.08
CA SER A 2 16.89 -38.76 2.81
C SER A 2 17.99 -37.75 3.11
N ILE A 3 17.82 -36.48 2.72
CA ILE A 3 18.76 -35.39 2.99
C ILE A 3 18.10 -34.40 3.94
N THR A 4 18.81 -34.04 5.02
CA THR A 4 18.34 -33.03 5.97
C THR A 4 18.90 -31.67 5.59
N VAL A 5 18.05 -30.65 5.54
CA VAL A 5 18.41 -29.28 5.18
C VAL A 5 18.06 -28.33 6.32
N ALA A 6 18.98 -27.43 6.65
CA ALA A 6 18.79 -26.35 7.62
C ALA A 6 18.60 -25.02 6.89
N ILE A 7 17.43 -24.41 7.05
CA ILE A 7 17.07 -23.12 6.47
C ILE A 7 17.32 -22.03 7.52
N PRO A 8 18.14 -20.99 7.25
CA PRO A 8 18.37 -19.91 8.21
C PRO A 8 17.11 -19.05 8.38
N LEU A 9 16.79 -18.69 9.62
CA LEU A 9 15.60 -17.92 9.99
C LEU A 9 15.92 -16.82 11.00
N ARG A 10 15.20 -15.70 10.94
CA ARG A 10 15.15 -14.70 12.01
C ARG A 10 13.88 -14.84 12.83
N PHE A 11 14.00 -15.16 14.11
CA PHE A 11 12.89 -15.35 15.05
C PHE A 11 12.61 -14.09 15.87
N ALA A 12 11.33 -13.77 16.04
CA ALA A 12 10.88 -12.72 16.94
C ALA A 12 9.50 -13.03 17.56
N THR A 13 9.07 -12.19 18.50
CA THR A 13 7.77 -12.34 19.18
C THR A 13 7.13 -10.98 19.36
N VAL A 14 5.83 -10.91 19.08
CA VAL A 14 5.01 -9.70 19.10
C VAL A 14 3.76 -9.86 19.94
N ARG A 15 3.29 -8.75 20.53
CA ARG A 15 1.99 -8.67 21.18
C ARG A 15 1.02 -7.92 20.26
N LEU A 16 -0.06 -8.59 19.89
CA LEU A 16 -1.15 -8.04 19.09
C LEU A 16 -2.33 -7.74 20.01
N TYR A 17 -2.99 -6.62 19.77
CA TYR A 17 -4.31 -6.31 20.32
C TYR A 17 -5.34 -6.66 19.26
N VAL A 18 -6.27 -7.55 19.60
CA VAL A 18 -7.15 -8.18 18.62
C VAL A 18 -8.58 -8.15 19.13
N ASP A 19 -9.49 -7.76 18.24
CA ASP A 19 -10.90 -8.05 18.40
C ASP A 19 -11.16 -9.45 17.85
N LYS A 20 -11.44 -10.40 18.75
CA LYS A 20 -11.74 -11.79 18.38
C LYS A 20 -13.23 -12.03 18.31
N GLY A 21 -13.69 -12.52 17.17
CA GLY A 21 -15.09 -12.80 16.88
C GLY A 21 -15.41 -12.43 15.43
N ARG A 22 -16.32 -13.18 14.81
CA ARG A 22 -16.69 -12.93 13.42
C ARG A 22 -17.60 -11.70 13.31
N LYS A 23 -17.34 -10.87 12.30
CA LYS A 23 -18.32 -9.87 11.82
C LYS A 23 -19.45 -10.62 11.12
N TRP A 24 -20.66 -10.08 11.21
CA TRP A 24 -21.83 -10.65 10.57
C TRP A 24 -21.84 -10.30 9.09
N ASN A 25 -22.15 -11.28 8.24
CA ASN A 25 -22.32 -11.05 6.81
C ASN A 25 -23.78 -10.70 6.46
N ALA A 26 -23.99 -10.27 5.21
CA ALA A 26 -25.31 -9.88 4.72
C ALA A 26 -26.34 -11.03 4.78
N VAL A 27 -25.92 -12.28 4.60
CA VAL A 27 -26.82 -13.44 4.70
C VAL A 27 -27.33 -13.61 6.13
N GLU A 28 -26.44 -13.49 7.11
CA GLU A 28 -26.80 -13.54 8.54
C GLU A 28 -27.74 -12.40 8.91
N HIS A 29 -27.49 -11.20 8.39
CA HIS A 29 -28.36 -10.04 8.58
C HIS A 29 -29.74 -10.24 7.98
N LEU A 30 -29.82 -10.70 6.73
CA LEU A 30 -31.08 -10.97 6.05
C LEU A 30 -31.87 -12.09 6.74
N LEU A 31 -31.19 -13.11 7.26
CA LEU A 31 -31.82 -14.17 8.04
C LEU A 31 -32.40 -13.62 9.36
N LEU A 32 -31.68 -12.75 10.08
CA LEU A 32 -32.23 -12.06 11.25
C LEU A 32 -33.42 -11.18 10.87
N PHE A 33 -33.32 -10.41 9.78
CA PHE A 33 -34.38 -9.56 9.25
C PHE A 33 -35.63 -10.36 8.89
N SER A 34 -35.46 -11.56 8.34
CA SER A 34 -36.57 -12.43 7.95
C SER A 34 -37.47 -12.84 9.12
N LEU A 35 -36.97 -12.76 10.37
CA LEU A 35 -37.69 -13.07 11.61
C LEU A 35 -38.42 -11.87 12.20
N VAL A 36 -38.28 -10.66 11.63
CA VAL A 36 -38.95 -9.44 12.10
C VAL A 36 -40.46 -9.55 11.90
N ALA A 37 -40.89 -10.10 10.77
CA ALA A 37 -42.30 -10.25 10.42
C ALA A 37 -43.01 -11.29 11.29
N GLU A 38 -42.42 -12.48 11.42
CA GLU A 38 -42.98 -13.58 12.18
C GLU A 38 -41.92 -14.63 12.56
N PRO A 39 -42.15 -15.43 13.63
CA PRO A 39 -41.31 -16.58 13.94
C PRO A 39 -41.35 -17.62 12.81
N LYS A 40 -40.18 -18.17 12.44
CA LYS A 40 -40.04 -19.16 11.37
C LYS A 40 -39.23 -20.36 11.80
N SER A 41 -39.61 -21.55 11.36
CA SER A 41 -38.79 -22.75 11.55
C SER A 41 -37.61 -22.79 10.59
N ALA A 42 -36.63 -23.67 10.87
CA ALA A 42 -35.52 -23.91 9.94
C ALA A 42 -36.04 -24.38 8.57
N ALA A 43 -37.10 -25.20 8.54
CA ALA A 43 -37.67 -25.72 7.30
C ALA A 43 -38.29 -24.61 6.46
N GLU A 44 -39.12 -23.77 7.07
CA GLU A 44 -39.73 -22.61 6.41
C GLU A 44 -38.66 -21.64 5.89
N THR A 45 -37.61 -21.42 6.67
CA THR A 45 -36.51 -20.52 6.28
C THR A 45 -35.72 -21.07 5.09
N VAL A 46 -35.44 -22.38 5.06
CA VAL A 46 -34.79 -23.04 3.92
C VAL A 46 -35.66 -22.93 2.67
N THR A 47 -36.96 -23.21 2.76
CA THR A 47 -37.89 -23.09 1.64
C THR A 47 -37.96 -21.67 1.10
N ASN A 48 -38.00 -20.67 1.98
CA ASN A 48 -38.14 -19.26 1.59
C ASN A 48 -36.86 -18.64 1.02
N THR A 49 -35.68 -19.13 1.43
CA THR A 49 -34.39 -18.52 1.06
C THR A 49 -33.61 -19.34 0.04
N SER A 50 -33.99 -20.61 -0.19
CA SER A 50 -33.21 -21.59 -0.95
C SER A 50 -31.78 -21.82 -0.40
N LEU A 51 -31.52 -21.45 0.86
CA LEU A 51 -30.23 -21.68 1.51
C LEU A 51 -30.12 -23.12 2.05
N PRO A 52 -28.91 -23.71 2.10
CA PRO A 52 -28.73 -25.03 2.69
C PRO A 52 -29.16 -25.08 4.15
N TRP A 53 -29.86 -26.14 4.56
CA TRP A 53 -30.32 -26.34 5.96
C TRP A 53 -29.21 -26.14 7.00
N ARG A 54 -28.02 -26.69 6.74
CA ARG A 54 -26.87 -26.56 7.64
C ARG A 54 -26.49 -25.10 7.87
N LEU A 55 -26.51 -24.28 6.82
CA LEU A 55 -26.20 -22.85 6.91
C LEU A 55 -27.26 -22.12 7.75
N VAL A 56 -28.54 -22.35 7.49
CA VAL A 56 -29.65 -21.73 8.26
C VAL A 56 -29.52 -22.06 9.75
N VAL A 57 -29.34 -23.33 10.10
CA VAL A 57 -29.21 -23.73 11.51
C VAL A 57 -27.96 -23.14 12.16
N GLU A 58 -26.83 -23.11 11.46
CA GLU A 58 -25.60 -22.52 11.98
C GLU A 58 -25.72 -21.00 12.21
N VAL A 59 -26.38 -20.29 11.31
CA VAL A 59 -26.66 -18.86 11.47
C VAL A 59 -27.62 -18.62 12.64
N MET A 60 -28.74 -19.34 12.71
CA MET A 60 -29.71 -19.17 13.79
C MET A 60 -29.10 -19.50 15.15
N SER A 61 -28.30 -20.56 15.25
CA SER A 61 -27.55 -20.90 16.46
C SER A 61 -26.59 -19.79 16.90
N ARG A 62 -25.90 -19.14 15.95
CA ARG A 62 -25.04 -17.98 16.24
C ARG A 62 -25.84 -16.78 16.72
N LEU A 63 -26.94 -16.42 16.04
CA LEU A 63 -27.82 -15.33 16.44
C LEU A 63 -28.44 -15.57 17.82
N MET A 64 -28.70 -16.82 18.18
CA MET A 64 -29.13 -17.21 19.53
C MET A 64 -28.04 -17.02 20.58
N ARG A 65 -26.78 -17.39 20.29
CA ARG A 65 -25.65 -17.24 21.23
C ARG A 65 -25.43 -15.78 21.63
N VAL A 66 -25.72 -14.84 20.72
CA VAL A 66 -25.63 -13.39 20.99
C VAL A 66 -26.94 -12.79 21.48
N GLY A 67 -27.96 -13.63 21.72
CA GLY A 67 -29.24 -13.23 22.30
C GLY A 67 -30.17 -12.45 21.36
N TRP A 68 -29.92 -12.46 20.05
CA TRP A 68 -30.76 -11.77 19.05
C TRP A 68 -31.92 -12.63 18.54
N VAL A 69 -31.77 -13.94 18.65
CA VAL A 69 -32.80 -14.92 18.32
C VAL A 69 -33.05 -15.81 19.54
N GLU A 70 -34.29 -16.24 19.73
CA GLU A 70 -34.70 -17.22 20.72
C GLU A 70 -35.48 -18.34 20.04
N ILE A 71 -35.54 -19.49 20.69
CA ILE A 71 -36.41 -20.59 20.28
C ILE A 71 -37.77 -20.42 20.95
N VAL A 72 -38.82 -20.56 20.17
CA VAL A 72 -40.19 -20.64 20.65
C VAL A 72 -40.85 -21.93 20.18
N ASN A 73 -41.60 -22.56 21.07
CA ASN A 73 -42.40 -23.73 20.71
C ASN A 73 -43.71 -23.26 20.05
N ARG A 74 -43.99 -23.78 18.85
CA ARG A 74 -45.33 -23.77 18.25
C ARG A 74 -45.95 -25.15 18.43
N LYS A 75 -47.25 -25.28 18.12
CA LYS A 75 -48.03 -26.49 18.45
C LYS A 75 -47.42 -27.78 17.90
N ASP A 76 -46.78 -27.73 16.72
CA ASP A 76 -46.29 -28.90 16.00
C ASP A 76 -44.80 -28.80 15.60
N ASP A 77 -44.12 -27.69 15.92
CA ASP A 77 -42.70 -27.50 15.60
C ASP A 77 -41.98 -26.49 16.51
N ILE A 78 -40.68 -26.35 16.26
CA ILE A 78 -39.80 -25.38 16.92
C ILE A 78 -39.48 -24.27 15.93
N ALA A 79 -39.78 -23.03 16.31
CA ALA A 79 -39.53 -21.85 15.48
C ALA A 79 -38.49 -20.93 16.13
N PHE A 80 -37.75 -20.22 15.30
CA PHE A 80 -36.89 -19.12 15.70
C PHE A 80 -37.69 -17.82 15.74
N LYS A 81 -37.47 -17.03 16.77
CA LYS A 81 -38.11 -15.71 16.94
C LYS A 81 -37.05 -14.68 17.26
N ILE A 82 -37.17 -13.49 16.68
CA ILE A 82 -36.30 -12.37 17.01
C ILE A 82 -36.61 -11.82 18.41
N THR A 83 -35.58 -11.59 19.21
CA THR A 83 -35.69 -10.97 20.55
C THR A 83 -35.78 -9.44 20.43
N ASN A 84 -36.05 -8.74 21.54
CA ASN A 84 -35.99 -7.27 21.56
C ASN A 84 -34.59 -6.73 21.22
N ALA A 85 -33.52 -7.41 21.68
CA ALA A 85 -32.15 -7.05 21.35
C ALA A 85 -31.86 -7.26 19.85
N GLY A 86 -32.36 -8.35 19.26
CA GLY A 86 -32.27 -8.55 17.82
C GLY A 86 -32.98 -7.45 17.02
N LYS A 87 -34.19 -7.06 17.45
CA LYS A 87 -34.95 -5.96 16.82
C LYS A 87 -34.21 -4.61 16.86
N SER A 88 -33.46 -4.33 17.92
CA SER A 88 -32.73 -3.06 18.04
C SER A 88 -31.52 -2.94 17.11
N VAL A 89 -31.00 -4.06 16.59
CA VAL A 89 -29.79 -4.06 15.75
C VAL A 89 -30.07 -4.37 14.28
N VAL A 90 -31.19 -5.05 13.99
CA VAL A 90 -31.52 -5.52 12.63
C VAL A 90 -31.78 -4.38 11.64
N SER A 91 -32.16 -3.20 12.13
CA SER A 91 -32.39 -2.00 11.32
C SER A 91 -31.13 -1.24 10.94
N ASN A 92 -29.97 -1.60 11.50
CA ASN A 92 -28.71 -0.97 11.12
C ASN A 92 -28.31 -1.40 9.71
N ASP A 93 -27.42 -0.65 9.06
CA ASP A 93 -26.88 -1.04 7.74
C ASP A 93 -26.04 -2.33 7.83
N THR A 94 -25.39 -2.54 8.99
CA THR A 94 -24.66 -3.77 9.32
C THR A 94 -24.90 -4.17 10.77
N LEU A 95 -24.98 -5.48 11.04
CA LEU A 95 -25.11 -5.97 12.41
C LEU A 95 -23.84 -5.68 13.22
N PRO A 96 -23.97 -5.25 14.48
CA PRO A 96 -22.82 -4.91 15.31
C PRO A 96 -21.97 -6.15 15.59
N ALA A 97 -20.66 -6.03 15.42
CA ALA A 97 -19.75 -7.15 15.67
C ALA A 97 -19.79 -7.52 17.16
N VAL A 98 -19.97 -8.81 17.46
CA VAL A 98 -19.88 -9.33 18.84
C VAL A 98 -18.48 -9.87 19.03
N THR A 99 -17.55 -8.97 19.31
CA THR A 99 -16.13 -9.29 19.48
C THR A 99 -15.71 -9.17 20.93
N ARG A 100 -14.72 -9.98 21.30
CA ARG A 100 -14.00 -9.86 22.57
C ARG A 100 -12.61 -9.30 22.30
N GLN A 101 -12.27 -8.22 22.98
CA GLN A 101 -10.90 -7.72 23.00
C GLN A 101 -10.00 -8.69 23.74
N ILE A 102 -8.94 -9.12 23.06
CA ILE A 102 -7.88 -9.97 23.63
C ILE A 102 -6.51 -9.38 23.30
N SER A 103 -5.55 -9.65 24.18
CA SER A 103 -4.14 -9.43 23.91
C SER A 103 -3.47 -10.79 23.70
N LYS A 104 -2.80 -10.97 22.56
CA LYS A 104 -2.19 -12.24 22.14
C LYS A 104 -0.70 -12.02 21.91
N ARG A 105 0.13 -12.77 22.62
CA ARG A 105 1.57 -12.85 22.33
C ARG A 105 1.80 -13.97 21.32
N SER A 106 2.39 -13.63 20.18
CA SER A 106 2.60 -14.55 19.06
C SER A 106 4.04 -14.49 18.58
N SER A 107 4.59 -15.64 18.20
CA SER A 107 5.96 -15.75 17.68
C SER A 107 5.93 -16.04 16.19
N PHE A 108 6.84 -15.41 15.46
CA PHE A 108 6.99 -15.55 14.01
C PHE A 108 8.46 -15.72 13.65
N VAL A 109 8.69 -16.22 12.44
CA VAL A 109 10.02 -16.30 11.83
C VAL A 109 9.98 -15.76 10.41
N ILE A 110 11.12 -15.24 9.96
CA ILE A 110 11.33 -14.79 8.59
C ILE A 110 12.41 -15.69 8.01
N ASP A 111 12.18 -16.32 6.86
CA ASP A 111 13.21 -17.13 6.24
C ASP A 111 14.26 -16.27 5.53
N GLY A 112 15.53 -16.64 5.67
CA GLY A 112 16.66 -15.91 5.12
C GLY A 112 16.88 -16.09 3.63
N ILE A 113 16.00 -16.79 2.92
CA ILE A 113 16.14 -17.10 1.49
C ILE A 113 15.17 -16.25 0.67
N THR A 114 13.90 -16.28 1.03
CA THR A 114 12.80 -15.60 0.32
C THR A 114 12.24 -14.42 1.09
N GLY A 115 12.53 -14.30 2.39
CA GLY A 115 11.97 -13.26 3.24
C GLY A 115 10.53 -13.51 3.70
N THR A 116 9.98 -14.70 3.45
CA THR A 116 8.60 -15.06 3.79
C THR A 116 8.42 -15.16 5.30
N VAL A 117 7.28 -14.65 5.77
CA VAL A 117 6.90 -14.76 7.19
C VAL A 117 6.13 -16.05 7.47
N PHE A 118 6.54 -16.78 8.51
CA PHE A 118 5.84 -17.95 9.02
C PHE A 118 5.47 -17.80 10.50
N ARG A 119 4.40 -18.46 10.94
CA ARG A 119 4.17 -18.65 12.38
C ARG A 119 5.26 -19.57 12.91
N ALA A 120 5.90 -19.20 14.02
CA ALA A 120 7.00 -19.98 14.57
C ALA A 120 6.61 -21.43 14.94
N ARG A 121 5.32 -21.65 15.26
CA ARG A 121 4.77 -22.97 15.61
C ARG A 121 4.58 -23.90 14.41
N ASP A 122 4.60 -23.38 13.20
CA ASP A 122 4.38 -24.15 11.97
C ASP A 122 5.69 -24.76 11.45
N LEU A 123 6.82 -24.50 12.13
CA LEU A 123 8.16 -24.96 11.77
C LEU A 123 8.87 -25.60 12.96
N THR A 124 9.75 -26.56 12.67
CA THR A 124 10.65 -27.15 13.68
C THR A 124 11.91 -26.30 13.82
N LEU A 125 11.92 -25.44 14.83
CA LEU A 125 13.00 -24.47 15.05
C LEU A 125 14.14 -25.03 15.90
N ARG A 126 15.39 -24.79 15.47
CA ARG A 126 16.61 -25.10 16.20
C ARG A 126 17.47 -23.85 16.41
N SER A 127 18.14 -23.74 17.56
CA SER A 127 19.23 -22.78 17.74
C SER A 127 20.52 -23.28 17.09
N ARG A 128 21.51 -22.41 16.89
CA ARG A 128 22.85 -22.82 16.40
C ARG A 128 23.44 -23.96 17.23
N THR A 129 23.35 -23.89 18.57
CA THR A 129 23.83 -24.95 19.46
C THR A 129 23.09 -26.28 19.26
N GLN A 130 21.79 -26.24 18.98
CA GLN A 130 21.00 -27.45 18.71
C GLN A 130 21.28 -28.03 17.32
N LEU A 131 21.54 -27.18 16.32
CA LEU A 131 21.93 -27.59 14.98
C LEU A 131 23.29 -28.30 15.01
N ASN A 132 24.28 -27.75 15.72
CA ASN A 132 25.61 -28.38 15.84
C ASN A 132 25.54 -29.78 16.47
N LYS A 133 24.67 -29.98 17.46
CA LYS A 133 24.44 -31.32 18.06
C LYS A 133 23.77 -32.30 17.09
N LEU A 134 22.97 -31.80 16.15
CA LEU A 134 22.33 -32.64 15.12
C LEU A 134 23.37 -33.06 14.07
N THR A 135 24.28 -32.16 13.70
CA THR A 135 25.36 -32.44 12.74
C THR A 135 26.37 -33.49 13.24
N ASP A 136 26.45 -33.71 14.56
CA ASP A 136 27.29 -34.78 15.14
C ASP A 136 26.78 -36.19 14.77
N HIS A 137 25.51 -36.32 14.39
CA HIS A 137 24.85 -37.61 14.15
C HIS A 137 24.19 -37.73 12.78
N THR A 138 24.04 -36.64 12.03
CA THR A 138 23.33 -36.60 10.76
C THR A 138 23.95 -35.55 9.85
N ALA A 139 24.20 -35.88 8.57
CA ALA A 139 24.63 -34.89 7.60
C ALA A 139 23.49 -33.87 7.37
N VAL A 140 23.78 -32.59 7.60
CA VAL A 140 22.83 -31.49 7.40
C VAL A 140 23.43 -30.51 6.40
N LEU A 141 22.67 -30.21 5.34
CA LEU A 141 22.99 -29.16 4.39
C LEU A 141 22.43 -27.83 4.91
N GLU A 142 23.29 -26.89 5.27
CA GLU A 142 22.86 -25.54 5.66
C GLU A 142 22.78 -24.62 4.43
N LEU A 143 21.66 -23.94 4.26
CA LEU A 143 21.47 -22.98 3.18
C LEU A 143 22.05 -21.60 3.55
N PRO A 144 22.63 -20.86 2.59
CA PRO A 144 23.08 -19.51 2.83
C PRO A 144 21.89 -18.55 3.04
N ILE A 145 22.16 -17.41 3.66
CA ILE A 145 21.22 -16.30 3.71
C ILE A 145 21.34 -15.57 2.37
N GLU A 146 20.26 -15.55 1.59
CA GLU A 146 20.16 -14.86 0.30
C GLU A 146 19.42 -13.52 0.41
N GLN A 147 18.56 -13.35 1.41
CA GLN A 147 17.82 -12.12 1.64
C GLN A 147 18.15 -11.43 2.98
N SER A 148 18.33 -10.11 2.91
CA SER A 148 18.38 -9.26 4.10
C SER A 148 16.98 -9.10 4.69
N ALA A 149 16.86 -9.10 6.04
CA ALA A 149 15.59 -8.77 6.70
C ALA A 149 15.24 -7.27 6.64
N ASP A 150 15.95 -6.47 5.86
CA ASP A 150 15.57 -5.08 5.57
C ASP A 150 14.30 -4.99 4.70
N LYS A 151 13.85 -6.11 4.10
CA LYS A 151 12.55 -6.24 3.40
C LYS A 151 11.36 -6.54 4.33
N LEU A 152 11.46 -6.22 5.62
CA LEU A 152 10.40 -6.50 6.59
C LEU A 152 9.13 -5.68 6.30
N GLU A 153 8.04 -6.36 5.91
CA GLU A 153 6.71 -5.74 5.79
C GLU A 153 5.85 -6.13 7.02
N LEU A 154 5.57 -5.15 7.88
CA LEU A 154 4.93 -5.39 9.19
C LEU A 154 3.49 -5.92 9.05
N ASP A 155 2.78 -5.51 8.01
CA ASP A 155 1.43 -5.97 7.69
C ASP A 155 1.41 -7.46 7.30
N GLU A 156 2.45 -7.96 6.63
CA GLU A 156 2.59 -9.39 6.33
C GLU A 156 2.76 -10.22 7.62
N ILE A 157 3.56 -9.72 8.57
CA ILE A 157 3.71 -10.33 9.89
C ILE A 157 2.36 -10.38 10.61
N ILE A 158 1.65 -9.26 10.67
CA ILE A 158 0.35 -9.18 11.34
C ILE A 158 -0.64 -10.14 10.67
N SER A 159 -0.75 -10.08 9.34
CA SER A 159 -1.66 -10.92 8.55
C SER A 159 -1.42 -12.41 8.82
N THR A 160 -0.16 -12.84 8.81
CA THR A 160 0.24 -14.22 9.11
C THR A 160 -0.16 -14.66 10.51
N LEU A 161 -0.13 -13.75 11.51
CA LEU A 161 -0.38 -14.08 12.92
C LEU A 161 -1.86 -14.05 13.34
N LEU A 162 -2.74 -13.48 12.52
CA LEU A 162 -4.18 -13.42 12.77
C LEU A 162 -4.90 -14.68 12.32
N ASP A 163 -5.83 -15.17 13.14
CA ASP A 163 -6.77 -16.21 12.73
C ASP A 163 -7.97 -15.61 11.94
N GLU A 164 -8.75 -16.43 11.23
CA GLU A 164 -9.86 -15.97 10.36
C GLU A 164 -10.87 -15.04 11.06
N ASP A 165 -11.12 -15.27 12.35
CA ASP A 165 -12.07 -14.50 13.17
C ASP A 165 -11.40 -13.37 13.97
N GLU A 166 -10.15 -13.01 13.64
CA GLU A 166 -9.36 -12.03 14.37
C GLU A 166 -9.16 -10.76 13.52
N HIS A 167 -9.48 -9.61 14.11
CA HIS A 167 -9.24 -8.27 13.55
C HIS A 167 -8.20 -7.53 14.41
N CYS A 168 -7.12 -7.06 13.81
CA CYS A 168 -6.05 -6.40 14.56
C CYS A 168 -6.42 -4.94 14.85
N ARG A 169 -6.36 -4.53 16.12
CA ARG A 169 -6.56 -3.13 16.54
C ARG A 169 -5.27 -2.34 16.61
N GLY A 170 -4.15 -3.04 16.76
CA GLY A 170 -2.84 -2.44 16.90
C GLY A 170 -1.83 -3.47 17.37
N VAL A 171 -0.57 -3.05 17.33
CA VAL A 171 0.58 -3.86 17.69
C VAL A 171 1.37 -3.13 18.74
N GLU A 172 1.76 -3.81 19.80
CA GLU A 172 2.66 -3.22 20.79
C GLU A 172 4.04 -2.99 20.13
N PRO A 173 4.57 -1.75 20.12
CA PRO A 173 5.94 -1.46 19.71
C PRO A 173 6.90 -2.35 20.47
N LEU A 174 7.63 -3.21 19.77
CA LEU A 174 8.60 -4.09 20.41
C LEU A 174 9.99 -3.46 20.40
N ALA A 175 10.71 -3.69 21.50
CA ALA A 175 12.17 -3.62 21.57
C ALA A 175 12.83 -5.00 21.26
N SER A 176 12.09 -5.94 20.67
CA SER A 176 12.55 -7.33 20.47
C SER A 176 13.67 -7.39 19.44
N ARG A 177 14.88 -7.80 19.86
CA ARG A 177 15.95 -8.18 18.94
C ARG A 177 15.59 -9.50 18.25
N PHE A 178 15.83 -9.57 16.95
CA PHE A 178 15.76 -10.83 16.21
C PHE A 178 16.78 -11.82 16.76
N LEU A 179 16.40 -13.10 16.82
CA LEU A 179 17.28 -14.20 17.19
C LEU A 179 17.45 -15.13 16.00
N ASP A 180 18.69 -15.54 15.71
CA ASP A 180 18.95 -16.51 14.65
C ASP A 180 18.47 -17.91 15.04
N ARG A 181 17.75 -18.55 14.12
CA ARG A 181 17.21 -19.90 14.23
C ARG A 181 17.37 -20.63 12.90
N PHE A 182 17.16 -21.94 12.93
CA PHE A 182 17.13 -22.80 11.74
C PHE A 182 15.82 -23.57 11.70
N ALA A 183 15.14 -23.60 10.56
CA ALA A 183 14.13 -24.63 10.30
C ALA A 183 14.82 -25.88 9.76
N ILE A 184 14.43 -27.04 10.26
CA ILE A 184 14.89 -28.33 9.77
C ILE A 184 13.83 -28.92 8.86
N VAL A 185 14.21 -29.21 7.63
CA VAL A 185 13.36 -29.88 6.63
C VAL A 185 14.08 -31.12 6.11
N THR A 186 13.30 -32.11 5.68
CA THR A 186 13.83 -33.37 5.15
C THR A 186 13.35 -33.56 3.72
N ILE A 187 14.26 -33.95 2.83
CA ILE A 187 13.93 -34.29 1.45
C ILE A 187 14.03 -35.79 1.27
N SER A 188 12.92 -36.41 0.89
CA SER A 188 12.84 -37.83 0.53
C SER A 188 12.06 -37.97 -0.78
N ASP A 189 12.63 -38.68 -1.75
CA ASP A 189 12.01 -38.96 -3.05
C ASP A 189 11.48 -37.72 -3.81
N GLY A 190 12.14 -36.56 -3.62
CA GLY A 190 11.81 -35.29 -4.26
C GLY A 190 10.78 -34.42 -3.51
N GLU A 191 10.16 -34.96 -2.46
CA GLU A 191 9.22 -34.26 -1.60
C GLU A 191 9.93 -33.61 -0.42
N ILE A 192 9.50 -32.39 -0.05
CA ILE A 192 10.03 -31.63 1.08
C ILE A 192 9.06 -31.77 2.26
N GLU A 193 9.52 -32.39 3.34
CA GLU A 193 8.81 -32.51 4.61
C GLU A 193 9.29 -31.44 5.61
N GLY A 194 8.35 -30.91 6.41
CA GLY A 194 8.66 -29.95 7.48
C GLY A 194 8.45 -28.47 7.12
N LEU A 195 8.04 -28.17 5.88
CA LEU A 195 7.54 -26.85 5.49
C LEU A 195 6.00 -26.78 5.62
N PRO A 196 5.44 -25.62 6.00
CA PRO A 196 4.00 -25.42 5.96
C PRO A 196 3.49 -25.33 4.51
N PRO A 197 2.20 -25.65 4.25
CA PRO A 197 1.61 -25.52 2.92
C PRO A 197 1.66 -24.11 2.31
N SER A 198 1.85 -23.09 3.16
CA SER A 198 1.97 -21.69 2.75
C SER A 198 3.36 -21.30 2.26
N ALA A 199 4.36 -22.21 2.28
CA ALA A 199 5.70 -21.92 1.82
C ALA A 199 5.72 -21.60 0.31
N PRO A 200 6.44 -20.54 -0.13
CA PRO A 200 6.43 -20.13 -1.52
C PRO A 200 7.20 -21.13 -2.39
N GLN A 201 6.78 -21.27 -3.65
CA GLN A 201 7.43 -22.15 -4.62
C GLN A 201 8.91 -21.81 -4.82
N GLU A 202 9.30 -20.54 -4.66
CA GLU A 202 10.70 -20.12 -4.75
C GLU A 202 11.57 -20.73 -3.64
N LEU A 203 11.05 -20.83 -2.41
CA LEU A 203 11.73 -21.51 -1.32
C LEU A 203 11.88 -23.00 -1.62
N HIS A 204 10.81 -23.65 -2.11
CA HIS A 204 10.87 -25.05 -2.54
C HIS A 204 11.93 -25.27 -3.64
N LYS A 205 11.99 -24.38 -4.63
CA LYS A 205 12.96 -24.43 -5.73
C LYS A 205 14.39 -24.28 -5.21
N ARG A 206 14.65 -23.30 -4.34
CA ARG A 206 15.99 -23.07 -3.74
C ARG A 206 16.47 -24.27 -2.92
N ILE A 207 15.61 -24.86 -2.09
CA ILE A 207 15.96 -26.05 -1.31
C ILE A 207 16.30 -27.22 -2.25
N ARG A 208 15.48 -27.48 -3.28
CA ARG A 208 15.76 -28.57 -4.25
C ARG A 208 17.08 -28.33 -4.98
N ASN A 209 17.31 -27.13 -5.50
CA ASN A 209 18.53 -26.78 -6.22
C ASN A 209 19.79 -26.99 -5.37
N ALA A 210 19.76 -26.59 -4.10
CA ALA A 210 20.88 -26.78 -3.19
C ALA A 210 21.18 -28.26 -2.95
N VAL A 211 20.15 -29.12 -2.85
CA VAL A 211 20.32 -30.57 -2.71
C VAL A 211 20.85 -31.19 -3.99
N PHE A 212 20.35 -30.81 -5.17
CA PHE A 212 20.87 -31.29 -6.45
C PHE A 212 22.34 -30.90 -6.63
N ALA A 213 22.73 -29.65 -6.36
CA ALA A 213 24.11 -29.19 -6.45
C ALA A 213 25.05 -29.97 -5.52
N ASN A 214 24.58 -30.35 -4.32
CA ASN A 214 25.35 -31.17 -3.38
C ASN A 214 25.52 -32.63 -3.86
N ALA A 215 24.55 -33.17 -4.60
CA ALA A 215 24.64 -34.51 -5.19
C ALA A 215 25.57 -34.55 -6.43
N SER A 216 25.74 -33.44 -7.14
CA SER A 216 26.55 -33.35 -8.37
C SER A 216 28.05 -33.14 -8.14
N THR A 217 28.50 -32.98 -6.90
CA THR A 217 29.93 -32.75 -6.54
C THR A 217 30.88 -33.94 -6.74
N GLU A 218 30.49 -35.00 -7.46
CA GLU A 218 31.41 -36.08 -7.90
C GLU A 218 31.90 -35.96 -9.36
N THR A 219 31.48 -34.99 -10.17
CA THR A 219 32.08 -34.78 -11.51
C THR A 219 32.01 -33.31 -11.99
N ASP A 220 33.18 -32.75 -12.31
CA ASP A 220 33.47 -31.53 -13.10
C ASP A 220 32.50 -30.34 -12.99
N ILE A 221 32.84 -29.39 -12.12
CA ILE A 221 32.18 -28.09 -12.04
C ILE A 221 32.81 -27.14 -13.05
N THR A 222 32.16 -26.97 -14.20
CA THR A 222 32.35 -25.75 -15.00
C THR A 222 31.52 -24.67 -14.32
N HIS A 223 32.17 -23.67 -13.70
CA HIS A 223 31.47 -22.50 -13.15
C HIS A 223 30.82 -21.72 -14.30
N GLN A 224 29.54 -21.99 -14.57
CA GLN A 224 28.67 -20.98 -15.14
C GLN A 224 28.21 -20.11 -13.99
N GLU A 225 28.80 -18.91 -13.88
CA GLU A 225 28.15 -17.81 -13.19
C GLU A 225 26.82 -17.56 -13.92
N GLU A 226 25.72 -18.08 -13.38
CA GLU A 226 24.41 -17.54 -13.68
C GLU A 226 24.47 -16.07 -13.30
N ILE A 227 24.48 -15.22 -14.32
CA ILE A 227 24.23 -13.80 -14.20
C ILE A 227 22.93 -13.68 -13.41
N LEU A 228 23.05 -13.33 -12.13
CA LEU A 228 21.92 -12.94 -11.30
C LEU A 228 21.19 -11.85 -12.08
N SER A 229 20.07 -12.22 -12.68
CA SER A 229 19.15 -11.25 -13.24
C SER A 229 18.79 -10.32 -12.07
N PRO A 230 18.82 -8.99 -12.24
CA PRO A 230 18.37 -8.10 -11.17
C PRO A 230 16.98 -8.58 -10.73
N ASP A 231 16.84 -8.81 -9.42
CA ASP A 231 15.62 -9.29 -8.77
C ASP A 231 14.53 -8.24 -8.97
N TYR A 232 13.89 -8.27 -10.15
CA TYR A 232 12.72 -7.45 -10.45
C TYR A 232 11.66 -7.86 -9.45
N SER A 233 11.41 -7.02 -8.44
CA SER A 233 10.31 -7.27 -7.52
C SER A 233 9.02 -7.36 -8.32
N VAL A 234 8.38 -8.53 -8.33
CA VAL A 234 7.12 -8.73 -9.04
C VAL A 234 6.12 -7.71 -8.50
N ARG A 235 5.76 -6.74 -9.36
CA ARG A 235 4.82 -5.68 -9.00
C ARG A 235 3.46 -6.27 -8.72
N LYS A 236 2.86 -5.84 -7.62
CA LYS A 236 1.49 -6.22 -7.30
C LYS A 236 0.54 -5.44 -8.21
N ILE A 237 -0.26 -6.18 -8.98
CA ILE A 237 -1.29 -5.62 -9.86
C ILE A 237 -2.64 -5.85 -9.19
N PHE A 238 -3.36 -4.76 -9.00
CA PHE A 238 -4.71 -4.75 -8.45
C PHE A 238 -5.70 -4.58 -9.58
N LYS A 239 -6.78 -5.36 -9.55
CA LYS A 239 -7.97 -5.03 -10.31
C LYS A 239 -8.76 -3.99 -9.54
N ILE A 240 -9.19 -2.95 -10.24
CA ILE A 240 -9.92 -1.84 -9.62
C ILE A 240 -11.16 -1.50 -10.43
N ASP A 241 -12.17 -1.02 -9.72
CA ASP A 241 -13.19 -0.17 -10.31
C ASP A 241 -12.65 1.26 -10.34
N PHE A 242 -12.88 1.97 -11.43
CA PHE A 242 -12.40 3.34 -11.63
C PHE A 242 -13.53 4.21 -12.15
N ASN A 243 -13.75 5.32 -11.46
CA ASN A 243 -14.64 6.38 -11.88
C ASN A 243 -13.85 7.66 -12.18
N ASN A 244 -14.29 8.45 -13.15
CA ASN A 244 -13.66 9.75 -13.46
C ASN A 244 -13.57 10.69 -12.24
N ARG A 245 -14.45 10.51 -11.23
CA ARG A 245 -14.42 11.25 -9.96
C ARG A 245 -13.27 10.86 -9.03
N ASP A 246 -12.66 9.70 -9.24
CA ASP A 246 -11.49 9.24 -8.48
C ASP A 246 -10.24 10.01 -8.89
N LEU A 247 -10.22 10.58 -10.10
CA LEU A 247 -9.16 11.45 -10.59
C LEU A 247 -9.39 12.90 -10.12
N ILE A 248 -8.43 13.43 -9.37
CA ILE A 248 -8.41 14.81 -8.88
C ILE A 248 -7.45 15.61 -9.77
N VAL A 249 -7.95 16.62 -10.45
CA VAL A 249 -7.18 17.40 -11.44
C VAL A 249 -7.28 18.90 -11.14
N GLY A 250 -6.13 19.52 -10.88
CA GLY A 250 -6.03 20.95 -10.59
C GLY A 250 -6.23 21.30 -9.11
N GLY A 251 -5.71 22.46 -8.72
CA GLY A 251 -5.67 22.87 -7.31
C GLY A 251 -7.05 22.99 -6.64
N ASP A 252 -8.07 23.52 -7.34
CA ASP A 252 -9.42 23.68 -6.76
C ASP A 252 -10.05 22.35 -6.36
N GLU A 253 -9.90 21.31 -7.18
CA GLU A 253 -10.40 19.97 -6.85
C GLU A 253 -9.62 19.34 -5.69
N HIS A 254 -8.30 19.55 -5.62
CA HIS A 254 -7.48 19.09 -4.49
C HIS A 254 -7.92 19.76 -3.19
N LYS A 255 -8.16 21.08 -3.21
CA LYS A 255 -8.66 21.81 -2.05
C LYS A 255 -10.01 21.27 -1.59
N LYS A 256 -10.93 21.07 -2.54
CA LYS A 256 -12.27 20.53 -2.27
C LYS A 256 -12.16 19.13 -1.64
N PHE A 257 -11.39 18.24 -2.25
CA PHE A 257 -11.17 16.88 -1.75
C PHE A 257 -10.56 16.87 -0.35
N PHE A 258 -9.53 17.69 -0.11
CA PHE A 258 -8.87 17.80 1.19
C PHE A 258 -9.84 18.23 2.29
N VAL A 259 -10.59 19.30 2.06
CA VAL A 259 -11.58 19.83 3.01
C VAL A 259 -12.72 18.85 3.24
N GLU A 260 -13.27 18.24 2.17
CA GLU A 260 -14.34 17.26 2.30
C GLU A 260 -13.91 16.04 3.09
N THR A 261 -12.69 15.53 2.85
CA THR A 261 -12.18 14.36 3.55
C THR A 261 -12.02 14.63 5.04
N ILE A 262 -11.43 15.79 5.41
CA ILE A 262 -11.30 16.19 6.82
C ILE A 262 -12.67 16.36 7.50
N ASN A 263 -13.67 16.88 6.78
CA ASN A 263 -15.00 17.09 7.33
C ASN A 263 -15.81 15.78 7.47
N LYS A 264 -15.62 14.82 6.57
CA LYS A 264 -16.35 13.54 6.57
C LYS A 264 -15.75 12.52 7.53
N ALA A 265 -14.43 12.52 7.71
CA ALA A 265 -13.76 11.54 8.54
C ALA A 265 -14.35 11.50 9.97
N ILE A 266 -14.53 10.28 10.47
CA ILE A 266 -15.09 9.98 11.80
C ILE A 266 -14.08 9.34 12.76
N SER A 267 -12.96 8.83 12.26
CA SER A 267 -12.02 8.05 13.07
C SER A 267 -10.55 8.40 12.87
N TRP A 268 -10.06 8.44 11.63
CA TRP A 268 -8.63 8.54 11.36
C TRP A 268 -8.30 9.19 10.03
N ILE A 269 -7.33 10.09 10.05
CA ILE A 269 -6.68 10.71 8.91
C ILE A 269 -5.17 10.57 9.08
N VAL A 270 -4.48 10.18 8.02
CA VAL A 270 -3.03 10.17 7.91
C VAL A 270 -2.65 10.98 6.68
N LEU A 271 -1.87 12.02 6.91
CA LEU A 271 -1.32 12.88 5.86
C LEU A 271 0.18 12.62 5.75
N HIS A 272 0.64 12.32 4.55
CA HIS A 272 2.05 12.43 4.21
C HIS A 272 2.21 13.59 3.25
N SER A 273 2.88 14.65 3.70
CA SER A 273 3.22 15.82 2.87
C SER A 273 4.72 16.02 2.93
N THR A 274 5.41 16.01 1.78
CA THR A 274 6.88 16.16 1.75
C THR A 274 7.32 17.40 2.51
N PHE A 275 6.66 18.52 2.22
CA PHE A 275 6.91 19.81 2.83
C PHE A 275 5.72 20.19 3.71
N ILE A 276 6.04 20.89 4.79
CA ILE A 276 5.07 21.53 5.69
C ILE A 276 5.45 23.00 5.77
N ASN A 277 4.44 23.87 5.67
CA ASN A 277 4.59 25.30 5.85
C ASN A 277 3.59 25.78 6.91
N SER A 278 4.07 26.49 7.93
CA SER A 278 3.26 26.95 9.06
C SER A 278 2.11 27.85 8.67
N LEU A 279 2.29 28.77 7.71
CA LEU A 279 1.19 29.61 7.22
C LEU A 279 0.09 28.78 6.55
N ARG A 280 0.46 27.78 5.75
CA ARG A 280 -0.51 26.86 5.12
C ARG A 280 -1.19 25.95 6.13
N PHE A 281 -0.45 25.50 7.14
CA PHE A 281 -1.02 24.73 8.23
C PHE A 281 -2.05 25.56 9.02
N GLU A 282 -1.73 26.83 9.33
CA GLU A 282 -2.63 27.77 10.01
C GLU A 282 -3.93 28.00 9.22
N GLU A 283 -3.86 28.13 7.89
CA GLU A 283 -5.03 28.21 7.00
C GLU A 283 -5.97 27.00 7.13
N HIS A 284 -5.46 25.84 7.56
CA HIS A 284 -6.22 24.60 7.74
C HIS A 284 -6.49 24.23 9.20
N LEU A 285 -5.95 25.00 10.15
CA LEU A 285 -6.02 24.65 11.56
C LEU A 285 -7.46 24.50 12.05
N GLN A 286 -8.35 25.42 11.64
CA GLN A 286 -9.75 25.38 12.03
C GLN A 286 -10.46 24.07 11.66
N ILE A 287 -10.23 23.55 10.45
CA ILE A 287 -10.88 22.30 9.99
C ILE A 287 -10.24 21.07 10.64
N LEU A 288 -8.93 21.10 10.88
CA LEU A 288 -8.21 20.02 11.58
C LEU A 288 -8.67 19.92 13.04
N GLU A 289 -8.78 21.05 13.75
CA GLU A 289 -9.31 21.07 15.11
C GLU A 289 -10.78 20.65 15.16
N ALA A 290 -11.59 21.07 14.19
CA ALA A 290 -12.99 20.64 14.12
C ALA A 290 -13.11 19.12 13.99
N ALA A 291 -12.25 18.48 13.19
CA ALA A 291 -12.17 17.02 13.09
C ALA A 291 -11.68 16.39 14.39
N ALA A 292 -10.61 16.92 15.00
CA ALA A 292 -10.09 16.44 16.28
C ALA A 292 -11.15 16.49 17.41
N ARG A 293 -11.96 17.56 17.47
CA ARG A 293 -13.08 17.69 18.43
C ARG A 293 -14.18 16.63 18.22
N ARG A 294 -14.36 16.12 17.00
CA ARG A 294 -15.25 14.97 16.72
C ARG A 294 -14.65 13.62 17.14
N GLY A 295 -13.41 13.60 17.62
CA GLY A 295 -12.69 12.40 18.03
C GLY A 295 -11.77 11.81 16.96
N VAL A 296 -11.69 12.45 15.79
CA VAL A 296 -10.82 12.01 14.68
C VAL A 296 -9.36 12.12 15.11
N ARG A 297 -8.60 11.04 14.93
CA ARG A 297 -7.14 11.06 15.03
C ARG A 297 -6.55 11.56 13.71
N ILE A 298 -5.58 12.46 13.76
CA ILE A 298 -4.91 13.03 12.60
C ILE A 298 -3.40 12.85 12.81
N ASP A 299 -2.78 11.99 11.99
CA ASP A 299 -1.33 11.79 12.00
C ASP A 299 -0.72 12.46 10.76
N ILE A 300 0.32 13.28 10.96
CA ILE A 300 0.97 14.05 9.91
C ILE A 300 2.45 13.63 9.83
N LEU A 301 2.79 12.91 8.77
CA LEU A 301 4.13 12.54 8.38
C LEU A 301 4.70 13.56 7.39
N TRP A 302 6.01 13.75 7.41
CA TRP A 302 6.70 14.69 6.53
C TRP A 302 8.04 14.18 6.03
N GLY A 303 8.45 14.74 4.90
CA GLY A 303 9.46 14.19 4.01
C GLY A 303 10.87 14.74 4.16
N LYS A 304 11.64 14.55 3.09
CA LYS A 304 13.08 14.81 3.02
C LYS A 304 13.46 16.28 3.28
N SER A 305 14.45 16.48 4.14
CA SER A 305 15.13 17.79 4.34
C SER A 305 15.79 18.24 3.04
N THR A 306 15.60 19.50 2.65
CA THR A 306 16.24 20.09 1.47
C THR A 306 17.64 20.65 1.73
N ASP A 307 18.06 20.75 2.99
CA ASP A 307 19.32 21.42 3.34
C ASP A 307 20.48 20.40 3.50
N PRO A 308 21.58 20.55 2.73
CA PRO A 308 22.80 19.73 2.84
C PRO A 308 23.53 19.88 4.19
N ASP A 309 23.32 21.00 4.88
CA ASP A 309 24.09 21.40 6.07
C ASP A 309 23.48 20.92 7.41
N GLY A 310 22.42 20.11 7.37
CA GLY A 310 21.81 19.50 8.56
C GLY A 310 20.86 20.40 9.36
N THR A 311 20.71 21.69 9.05
CA THR A 311 19.57 22.50 9.54
C THR A 311 18.32 22.16 8.75
N ASN A 312 17.43 21.37 9.34
CA ASN A 312 16.20 20.97 8.66
C ASN A 312 15.12 22.04 8.84
N LYS A 313 15.05 23.04 7.94
CA LYS A 313 14.00 24.09 7.97
C LYS A 313 12.59 23.52 8.07
N ILE A 314 12.34 22.34 7.51
CA ILE A 314 11.03 21.68 7.61
C ILE A 314 10.76 21.24 9.04
N GLN A 315 11.78 20.79 9.78
CA GLN A 315 11.67 20.48 11.20
C GLN A 315 11.28 21.71 12.03
N ASP A 316 11.81 22.89 11.70
CA ASP A 316 11.46 24.15 12.34
C ASP A 316 10.01 24.57 12.02
N GLU A 317 9.58 24.41 10.77
CA GLU A 317 8.18 24.61 10.36
C GLU A 317 7.24 23.65 11.11
N VAL A 318 7.62 22.38 11.25
CA VAL A 318 6.88 21.38 12.03
C VAL A 318 6.80 21.76 13.50
N ALA A 319 7.91 22.23 14.09
CA ALA A 319 7.92 22.72 15.47
C ALA A 319 6.99 23.94 15.64
N THR A 320 7.00 24.85 14.67
CA THR A 320 6.10 26.02 14.63
C THR A 320 4.63 25.59 14.57
N CYS A 321 4.28 24.66 13.67
CA CYS A 321 2.93 24.12 13.57
C CYS A 321 2.47 23.43 14.87
N ARG A 322 3.37 22.71 15.56
CA ARG A 322 3.05 22.11 16.87
C ARG A 322 2.77 23.15 17.93
N ASN A 323 3.52 24.26 17.93
CA ASN A 323 3.33 25.33 18.90
C ASN A 323 1.99 26.07 18.69
N MET A 324 1.36 25.97 17.52
CA MET A 324 0.00 26.46 17.28
C MET A 324 -1.08 25.61 17.96
N LEU A 325 -0.75 24.36 18.35
CA LEU A 325 -1.66 23.46 19.06
C LEU A 325 -1.50 23.66 20.57
N HIS A 326 -2.41 24.42 21.19
CA HIS A 326 -2.29 24.82 22.59
C HIS A 326 -3.02 23.91 23.60
N ASP A 327 -3.94 23.08 23.15
CA ASP A 327 -4.77 22.20 23.97
C ASP A 327 -4.17 20.79 23.99
N GLU A 328 -4.00 20.18 25.18
CA GLU A 328 -3.50 18.81 25.34
C GLU A 328 -4.36 17.80 24.56
N VAL A 329 -5.68 17.99 24.52
CA VAL A 329 -6.59 17.13 23.73
C VAL A 329 -6.30 17.28 22.24
N MET A 330 -6.01 18.49 21.77
CA MET A 330 -5.64 18.73 20.37
C MET A 330 -4.26 18.14 20.05
N LEU A 331 -3.29 18.24 20.95
CA LEU A 331 -1.96 17.64 20.78
C LEU A 331 -2.00 16.12 20.73
N GLU A 332 -2.93 15.49 21.46
CA GLU A 332 -3.12 14.05 21.41
C GLU A 332 -3.81 13.58 20.12
N ARG A 333 -4.65 14.43 19.52
CA ARG A 333 -5.45 14.10 18.32
C ARG A 333 -4.76 14.51 17.02
N ILE A 334 -4.06 15.64 16.98
CA ILE A 334 -3.33 16.17 15.82
C ILE A 334 -1.83 15.97 16.06
N ARG A 335 -1.32 14.87 15.53
CA ARG A 335 0.06 14.41 15.75
C ARG A 335 0.91 14.71 14.53
N LEU A 336 1.60 15.84 14.55
CA LEU A 336 2.74 16.03 13.65
C LEU A 336 3.86 15.09 14.12
N HIS A 337 4.44 14.25 13.27
CA HIS A 337 5.52 13.35 13.71
C HIS A 337 6.86 14.11 13.75
N ARG A 338 7.81 13.67 14.60
CA ARG A 338 9.07 14.43 14.83
C ARG A 338 10.18 14.05 13.87
N HIS A 339 10.17 12.82 13.37
CA HIS A 339 11.15 12.33 12.42
C HIS A 339 10.67 12.56 10.99
N THR A 340 11.61 12.83 10.11
CA THR A 340 11.40 12.77 8.67
C THR A 340 11.26 11.31 8.22
N THR A 341 10.43 11.08 7.21
CA THR A 341 10.34 9.80 6.50
C THR A 341 11.39 9.66 5.39
N ASP A 342 12.15 10.73 5.09
CA ASP A 342 13.03 10.85 3.92
C ASP A 342 12.34 10.57 2.57
N SER A 343 11.00 10.73 2.52
CA SER A 343 10.18 10.49 1.33
C SER A 343 9.61 11.79 0.76
N HIS A 344 9.54 11.85 -0.56
CA HIS A 344 8.81 12.86 -1.32
C HIS A 344 7.37 12.43 -1.64
N ALA A 345 6.88 11.31 -1.10
CA ALA A 345 5.50 10.87 -1.29
C ALA A 345 4.48 11.92 -0.82
N LYS A 346 3.30 11.88 -1.43
CA LYS A 346 2.19 12.79 -1.16
C LYS A 346 0.92 11.96 -1.08
N ILE A 347 0.57 11.60 0.15
CA ILE A 347 -0.44 10.59 0.43
C ILE A 347 -1.45 11.16 1.41
N LEU A 348 -2.73 10.94 1.12
CA LEU A 348 -3.80 11.10 2.10
C LEU A 348 -4.45 9.74 2.29
N PHE A 349 -4.55 9.28 3.54
CA PHE A 349 -5.25 8.06 3.91
C PHE A 349 -6.24 8.39 5.01
N ALA A 350 -7.52 8.05 4.84
CA ALA A 350 -8.56 8.44 5.78
C ALA A 350 -9.74 7.47 5.73
N ASP A 351 -10.58 7.48 6.76
CA ASP A 351 -11.92 6.91 6.61
C ASP A 351 -12.84 7.84 5.80
N ASP A 352 -13.82 7.27 5.11
CA ASP A 352 -14.75 7.97 4.21
C ASP A 352 -15.97 8.59 4.94
N GLY A 353 -16.04 8.47 6.27
CA GLY A 353 -17.20 8.83 7.08
C GLY A 353 -18.27 7.74 7.21
N ASN A 354 -18.18 6.65 6.44
CA ASN A 354 -19.09 5.49 6.49
C ASN A 354 -18.38 4.22 6.98
N GLY A 355 -17.19 4.37 7.57
CA GLY A 355 -16.40 3.27 8.12
C GLY A 355 -15.57 2.49 7.09
N LYS A 356 -15.48 2.95 5.84
CA LYS A 356 -14.53 2.43 4.84
C LYS A 356 -13.29 3.31 4.81
N MET A 357 -12.16 2.75 4.39
CA MET A 357 -10.91 3.50 4.21
C MET A 357 -10.75 3.91 2.74
N ILE A 358 -10.20 5.10 2.53
CA ILE A 358 -9.76 5.61 1.24
C ILE A 358 -8.27 5.95 1.28
N GLY A 359 -7.61 5.85 0.14
CA GLY A 359 -6.22 6.26 -0.05
C GLY A 359 -6.08 7.13 -1.29
N CYS A 360 -5.32 8.20 -1.22
CA CYS A 360 -5.07 9.12 -2.31
C CYS A 360 -3.57 9.31 -2.50
N ILE A 361 -3.08 9.16 -3.73
CA ILE A 361 -1.67 9.36 -4.11
C ILE A 361 -1.60 10.38 -5.24
N GLY A 362 -0.60 11.26 -5.23
CA GLY A 362 -0.22 12.00 -6.44
C GLY A 362 0.82 13.09 -6.23
N SER A 363 0.62 14.24 -6.86
CA SER A 363 1.63 15.29 -6.92
C SER A 363 1.47 16.42 -5.91
N CYS A 364 0.35 16.52 -5.20
CA CYS A 364 0.01 17.67 -4.35
C CYS A 364 0.61 17.61 -2.93
N ASN A 365 1.33 18.65 -2.50
CA ASN A 365 1.77 18.78 -1.11
C ASN A 365 0.65 19.33 -0.24
N TRP A 366 -0.08 18.47 0.47
CA TRP A 366 -1.30 18.82 1.23
C TRP A 366 -1.12 19.94 2.25
N LEU A 367 0.07 20.11 2.84
CA LEU A 367 0.34 21.07 3.91
C LEU A 367 1.38 22.15 3.54
N SER A 368 1.71 22.28 2.25
CA SER A 368 2.53 23.38 1.75
C SER A 368 1.98 24.01 0.46
N SER A 369 1.02 23.36 -0.20
CA SER A 369 0.35 23.90 -1.37
C SER A 369 -0.61 25.01 -0.97
N SER A 370 -0.73 26.02 -1.84
CA SER A 370 -1.82 27.01 -1.79
C SER A 370 -3.05 26.56 -2.57
N PHE A 371 -3.01 25.35 -3.16
CA PHE A 371 -3.99 24.84 -4.10
C PHE A 371 -4.23 25.73 -5.32
N ARG A 372 -3.21 26.49 -5.74
CA ARG A 372 -3.24 27.31 -6.96
C ARG A 372 -2.50 26.68 -8.13
N SER A 373 -1.55 25.81 -7.86
CA SER A 373 -0.83 25.07 -8.89
C SER A 373 -1.71 23.99 -9.49
N PHE A 374 -1.41 23.62 -10.73
CA PHE A 374 -1.97 22.44 -11.37
C PHE A 374 -1.27 21.21 -10.80
N ASP A 375 -2.04 20.40 -10.06
CA ASP A 375 -1.64 19.11 -9.47
C ASP A 375 -2.55 18.01 -10.00
N VAL A 376 -2.10 16.75 -9.90
CA VAL A 376 -2.90 15.57 -10.23
C VAL A 376 -2.73 14.51 -9.14
N SER A 377 -3.85 13.95 -8.69
CA SER A 377 -3.92 12.85 -7.73
C SER A 377 -5.04 11.88 -8.09
N ILE A 378 -5.00 10.69 -7.51
CA ILE A 378 -6.05 9.69 -7.66
C ILE A 378 -6.41 9.07 -6.33
N VAL A 379 -7.70 8.80 -6.17
CA VAL A 379 -8.32 8.26 -4.96
C VAL A 379 -8.72 6.81 -5.20
N PHE A 380 -8.49 5.96 -4.20
CA PHE A 380 -8.90 4.57 -4.19
C PHE A 380 -9.80 4.30 -2.98
N SER A 381 -10.81 3.47 -3.21
CA SER A 381 -11.70 2.91 -2.18
C SER A 381 -11.67 1.38 -2.13
N SER A 382 -11.02 0.72 -3.10
CA SER A 382 -10.87 -0.74 -3.10
C SER A 382 -9.96 -1.18 -1.93
N PRO A 383 -10.42 -2.10 -1.05
CA PRO A 383 -9.67 -2.48 0.15
C PRO A 383 -8.26 -3.00 -0.13
N GLN A 384 -8.04 -3.68 -1.25
CA GLN A 384 -6.73 -4.29 -1.55
C GLN A 384 -5.65 -3.24 -1.80
N ILE A 385 -5.91 -2.27 -2.68
CA ILE A 385 -4.96 -1.20 -2.98
C ILE A 385 -4.86 -0.20 -1.83
N VAL A 386 -5.97 0.11 -1.15
CA VAL A 386 -5.97 0.98 0.04
C VAL A 386 -5.17 0.34 1.19
N GLY A 387 -5.24 -0.99 1.34
CA GLY A 387 -4.40 -1.75 2.25
C GLY A 387 -2.91 -1.65 1.89
N ASP A 388 -2.56 -1.73 0.61
CA ASP A 388 -1.19 -1.56 0.14
C ASP A 388 -0.66 -0.14 0.39
N ILE A 389 -1.50 0.89 0.20
CA ILE A 389 -1.18 2.29 0.56
C ILE A 389 -0.89 2.40 2.06
N ALA A 390 -1.71 1.78 2.91
CA ALA A 390 -1.48 1.76 4.36
C ALA A 390 -0.18 1.03 4.73
N ALA A 391 0.18 -0.05 4.03
CA ALA A 391 1.45 -0.74 4.21
C ALA A 391 2.65 0.16 3.85
N LYS A 392 2.59 0.91 2.74
CA LYS A 392 3.65 1.88 2.40
C LYS A 392 3.75 3.02 3.41
N LEU A 393 2.63 3.53 3.91
CA LEU A 393 2.63 4.51 5.01
C LEU A 393 3.24 3.93 6.29
N SER A 394 2.97 2.66 6.61
CA SER A 394 3.59 1.98 7.75
C SER A 394 5.11 1.95 7.62
N LYS A 395 5.62 1.56 6.45
CA LYS A 395 7.05 1.56 6.14
C LYS A 395 7.68 2.95 6.27
N LEU A 396 7.00 3.99 5.78
CA LEU A 396 7.42 5.38 5.96
C LEU A 396 7.44 5.80 7.43
N ALA A 397 6.47 5.36 8.23
CA ALA A 397 6.40 5.66 9.66
C ALA A 397 7.50 4.98 10.49
N ILE A 398 8.05 3.84 10.03
CA ILE A 398 9.25 3.19 10.61
C ILE A 398 10.51 4.02 10.30
N GLY A 399 10.63 4.49 9.07
CA GLY A 399 11.78 5.26 8.57
C GLY A 399 13.11 4.53 8.76
N LYS A 400 14.22 5.28 8.80
CA LYS A 400 15.58 4.71 8.96
C LYS A 400 15.86 4.10 10.34
N SER A 401 15.00 4.40 11.33
CA SER A 401 15.20 3.92 12.69
C SER A 401 15.00 2.41 12.84
N GLY A 402 14.28 1.78 11.91
CA GLY A 402 13.83 0.40 12.03
C GLY A 402 12.85 0.17 13.19
N HIS A 403 12.46 1.22 13.92
CA HIS A 403 11.62 1.12 15.09
C HIS A 403 10.13 1.07 14.71
N TRP A 404 9.42 0.09 15.25
CA TRP A 404 7.99 -0.06 15.04
C TRP A 404 7.23 0.92 15.94
N SER A 405 7.06 2.15 15.48
CA SER A 405 6.24 3.14 16.19
C SER A 405 4.78 2.68 16.30
N ASN A 406 4.02 3.24 17.26
CA ASN A 406 2.58 3.00 17.36
C ASN A 406 1.86 3.27 16.03
N LEU A 407 2.25 4.34 15.33
CA LEU A 407 1.68 4.68 14.02
C LEU A 407 1.98 3.60 12.97
N ALA A 408 3.22 3.12 12.90
CA ALA A 408 3.58 2.02 11.99
C ALA A 408 2.77 0.75 12.31
N GLY A 409 2.66 0.39 13.58
CA GLY A 409 1.84 -0.75 14.03
C GLY A 409 0.37 -0.62 13.66
N ASP A 410 -0.23 0.56 13.86
CA ASP A 410 -1.64 0.82 13.53
C ASP A 410 -1.89 0.80 12.02
N LEU A 411 -0.99 1.37 11.22
CA LEU A 411 -1.07 1.38 9.76
C LEU A 411 -0.92 -0.04 9.20
N ALA A 412 0.03 -0.81 9.72
CA ALA A 412 0.22 -2.21 9.34
C ALA A 412 -0.97 -3.09 9.75
N ALA A 413 -1.55 -2.84 10.93
CA ALA A 413 -2.77 -3.52 11.35
C ALA A 413 -3.93 -3.21 10.39
N GLN A 414 -4.10 -1.95 9.98
CA GLN A 414 -5.11 -1.60 8.98
C GLN A 414 -4.83 -2.23 7.61
N ALA A 415 -3.58 -2.21 7.14
CA ALA A 415 -3.20 -2.85 5.88
C ALA A 415 -3.55 -4.35 5.88
N ALA A 416 -3.22 -5.06 6.96
CA ALA A 416 -3.55 -6.47 7.13
C ALA A 416 -5.08 -6.70 7.17
N ASN A 417 -5.81 -5.85 7.88
CA ASN A 417 -7.27 -5.96 7.98
C ASN A 417 -7.96 -5.74 6.63
N LEU A 418 -7.57 -4.68 5.91
CA LEU A 418 -8.13 -4.33 4.60
C LEU A 418 -7.86 -5.41 3.56
N THR A 419 -6.64 -5.95 3.54
CA THR A 419 -6.25 -6.99 2.58
C THR A 419 -6.96 -8.31 2.84
N ARG A 420 -7.11 -8.71 4.11
CA ARG A 420 -7.78 -9.97 4.49
C ARG A 420 -9.30 -9.97 4.31
N HIS A 421 -9.93 -8.80 4.39
CA HIS A 421 -11.39 -8.64 4.26
C HIS A 421 -11.79 -8.06 2.91
N ALA A 422 -10.89 -8.04 1.93
CA ALA A 422 -11.26 -7.66 0.58
C ALA A 422 -12.34 -8.62 0.07
N GLU A 423 -13.57 -8.13 -0.04
CA GLU A 423 -14.66 -8.88 -0.66
C GLU A 423 -14.25 -9.19 -2.11
N ILE A 424 -14.49 -10.43 -2.54
CA ILE A 424 -14.34 -10.81 -3.96
C ILE A 424 -15.52 -10.16 -4.70
N HIS A 425 -15.43 -8.86 -4.94
CA HIS A 425 -16.39 -8.17 -5.78
C HIS A 425 -16.24 -8.68 -7.20
N HIS A 426 -17.30 -9.29 -7.71
CA HIS A 426 -17.42 -9.59 -9.13
C HIS A 426 -17.94 -8.33 -9.83
N SER A 427 -17.15 -7.25 -9.82
CA SER A 427 -17.46 -6.10 -10.67
C SER A 427 -16.85 -6.30 -12.06
N ASN A 428 -17.30 -5.51 -13.04
CA ASN A 428 -16.66 -5.42 -14.35
C ASN A 428 -15.33 -4.67 -14.22
N GLU A 429 -14.37 -5.24 -13.47
CA GLU A 429 -13.04 -4.65 -13.21
C GLU A 429 -12.25 -4.59 -14.52
N THR A 430 -12.40 -3.50 -15.27
CA THR A 430 -11.73 -3.26 -16.56
C THR A 430 -10.41 -2.51 -16.41
N PHE A 431 -10.08 -2.05 -15.21
CA PHE A 431 -8.87 -1.28 -14.91
C PHE A 431 -7.94 -2.07 -14.00
N THR A 432 -6.64 -1.92 -14.24
CA THR A 432 -5.60 -2.45 -13.37
C THR A 432 -4.75 -1.31 -12.81
N ALA A 433 -4.37 -1.40 -11.54
CA ALA A 433 -3.51 -0.43 -10.88
C ALA A 433 -2.31 -1.10 -10.21
N SER A 434 -1.19 -0.38 -10.12
CA SER A 434 0.00 -0.84 -9.41
C SER A 434 0.73 0.34 -8.76
N ILE A 435 1.15 0.18 -7.50
CA ILE A 435 1.95 1.18 -6.79
C ILE A 435 3.35 1.22 -7.41
N VAL A 436 3.82 2.43 -7.71
CA VAL A 436 5.12 2.69 -8.33
C VAL A 436 6.08 3.22 -7.29
N LEU A 437 7.23 2.57 -7.13
CA LEU A 437 8.19 2.86 -6.08
C LEU A 437 9.60 3.07 -6.64
N GLY A 438 10.29 4.15 -6.24
CA GLY A 438 11.73 4.32 -6.52
C GLY A 438 12.11 4.03 -7.98
N SER A 439 12.97 3.04 -8.21
CA SER A 439 13.42 2.58 -9.54
C SER A 439 12.31 2.17 -10.50
N ASP A 440 11.12 1.79 -10.01
CA ASP A 440 9.98 1.40 -10.84
C ASP A 440 9.58 2.48 -11.85
N HIS A 441 9.80 3.77 -11.51
CA HIS A 441 9.47 4.88 -12.39
C HIS A 441 10.21 4.78 -13.73
N ASN A 442 11.50 4.39 -13.71
CA ASN A 442 12.26 4.21 -14.95
C ASN A 442 11.67 3.09 -15.80
N GLU A 443 11.25 1.99 -15.19
CA GLU A 443 10.67 0.88 -15.94
C GLU A 443 9.35 1.27 -16.62
N TYR A 444 8.53 2.15 -16.03
CA TYR A 444 7.33 2.65 -16.73
C TYR A 444 7.65 3.57 -17.91
N MET A 445 8.75 4.32 -17.84
CA MET A 445 9.21 5.09 -19.01
C MET A 445 9.74 4.16 -20.12
N LEU A 446 10.43 3.07 -19.75
CA LEU A 446 10.84 2.03 -20.70
C LEU A 446 9.64 1.29 -21.28
N GLN A 447 8.62 1.00 -20.47
CA GLN A 447 7.37 0.41 -20.92
C GLN A 447 6.65 1.32 -21.92
N ALA A 448 6.54 2.63 -21.62
CA ALA A 448 5.99 3.60 -22.55
C ALA A 448 6.78 3.67 -23.87
N ARG A 449 8.12 3.56 -23.82
CA ARG A 449 8.95 3.49 -25.02
C ARG A 449 8.60 2.27 -25.88
N ASP A 450 8.41 1.12 -25.25
CA ASP A 450 8.24 -0.16 -25.94
C ASP A 450 6.80 -0.37 -26.44
N GLU A 451 5.81 0.17 -25.73
CA GLU A 451 4.39 -0.09 -25.99
C GLU A 451 3.68 1.03 -26.76
N ALA A 452 4.15 2.27 -26.70
CA ALA A 452 3.44 3.40 -27.31
C ALA A 452 3.36 3.29 -28.85
N ILE A 453 2.17 3.57 -29.38
CA ILE A 453 1.87 3.52 -30.81
C ILE A 453 1.64 4.91 -31.38
N ASN A 454 0.96 5.79 -30.64
CA ASN A 454 0.53 7.10 -31.10
C ASN A 454 1.23 8.23 -30.35
N SER A 455 1.27 8.16 -29.02
CA SER A 455 1.81 9.29 -28.24
C SER A 455 2.36 8.93 -26.87
N ILE A 456 3.30 9.76 -26.41
CA ILE A 456 3.79 9.77 -25.03
C ILE A 456 3.68 11.22 -24.53
N ASN A 457 3.11 11.43 -23.34
CA ASN A 457 3.09 12.73 -22.69
C ASN A 457 3.73 12.63 -21.31
N VAL A 458 4.69 13.50 -21.03
CA VAL A 458 5.38 13.58 -19.73
C VAL A 458 5.16 14.97 -19.17
N VAL A 459 4.57 15.05 -17.99
CA VAL A 459 4.40 16.30 -17.24
C VAL A 459 5.28 16.21 -16.00
N SER A 460 6.13 17.21 -15.79
CA SER A 460 7.04 17.31 -14.65
C SER A 460 7.07 18.76 -14.16
N HIS A 461 7.29 18.98 -12.87
CA HIS A 461 7.44 20.36 -12.36
C HIS A 461 8.76 20.98 -12.85
N ARG A 462 9.83 20.17 -12.91
CA ARG A 462 11.17 20.63 -13.26
C ARG A 462 11.81 19.76 -14.33
N VAL A 463 12.75 20.34 -15.08
CA VAL A 463 13.64 19.66 -16.04
C VAL A 463 15.11 19.89 -15.67
N SER A 464 15.95 18.87 -15.77
CA SER A 464 17.42 18.94 -15.57
C SER A 464 18.16 18.15 -16.67
N LEU A 465 19.49 18.13 -16.61
CA LEU A 465 20.33 17.31 -17.50
C LEU A 465 20.05 15.80 -17.38
N ASN A 466 19.48 15.34 -16.25
CA ASN A 466 19.09 13.94 -16.07
C ASN A 466 17.93 13.54 -16.99
N ALA A 467 17.18 14.50 -17.54
CA ALA A 467 16.10 14.20 -18.48
C ALA A 467 16.60 13.45 -19.73
N ASP A 468 17.87 13.65 -20.11
CA ASP A 468 18.45 13.05 -21.30
C ASP A 468 18.41 11.53 -21.24
N THR A 469 19.01 10.95 -20.20
CA THR A 469 19.07 9.50 -20.03
C THR A 469 17.74 8.90 -19.60
N LEU A 470 16.99 9.60 -18.73
CA LEU A 470 15.79 9.06 -18.11
C LEU A 470 14.56 9.12 -19.03
N VAL A 471 14.46 10.12 -19.90
CA VAL A 471 13.26 10.36 -20.72
C VAL A 471 13.58 10.55 -22.19
N PHE A 472 14.62 11.30 -22.56
CA PHE A 472 14.84 11.65 -23.97
C PHE A 472 15.33 10.46 -24.78
N VAL A 473 16.31 9.72 -24.28
CA VAL A 473 16.80 8.51 -24.94
C VAL A 473 15.67 7.48 -25.15
N PRO A 474 14.84 7.14 -24.14
CA PRO A 474 13.65 6.32 -24.35
C PRO A 474 12.64 6.93 -25.33
N ALA A 475 12.34 8.23 -25.23
CA ALA A 475 11.40 8.90 -26.14
C ALA A 475 11.87 8.84 -27.60
N MET A 476 13.15 9.10 -27.86
CA MET A 476 13.73 9.02 -29.20
C MET A 476 13.71 7.60 -29.75
N ALA A 477 13.94 6.59 -28.90
CA ALA A 477 13.80 5.20 -29.31
C ALA A 477 12.36 4.87 -29.75
N ALA A 478 11.35 5.35 -29.01
CA ALA A 478 9.94 5.19 -29.37
C ALA A 478 9.60 5.90 -30.69
N ILE A 479 10.09 7.13 -30.88
CA ILE A 479 9.91 7.90 -32.12
C ILE A 479 10.51 7.16 -33.31
N ASN A 480 11.73 6.64 -33.17
CA ASN A 480 12.43 5.95 -34.24
C ASN A 480 11.78 4.59 -34.59
N ALA A 481 11.24 3.89 -33.59
CA ALA A 481 10.60 2.60 -33.78
C ALA A 481 9.19 2.72 -34.38
N ASN A 482 8.36 3.62 -33.84
CA ASN A 482 6.93 3.65 -34.09
C ASN A 482 6.39 4.99 -34.61
N GLY A 483 7.24 6.03 -34.72
CA GLY A 483 6.80 7.37 -35.15
C GLY A 483 5.90 8.07 -34.14
N VAL A 484 5.97 7.70 -32.85
CA VAL A 484 5.11 8.28 -31.80
C VAL A 484 5.34 9.78 -31.64
N LYS A 485 4.30 10.52 -31.25
CA LYS A 485 4.42 11.92 -30.86
C LYS A 485 4.70 12.05 -29.38
N VAL A 486 5.81 12.68 -29.01
CA VAL A 486 6.21 12.89 -27.63
C VAL A 486 6.07 14.37 -27.22
N ASN A 487 5.29 14.63 -26.18
CA ASN A 487 5.14 15.97 -25.60
C ASN A 487 5.65 16.00 -24.16
N LEU A 488 6.60 16.89 -23.89
CA LEU A 488 7.21 17.07 -22.58
C LEU A 488 6.81 18.42 -22.01
N TYR A 489 6.20 18.47 -20.83
CA TYR A 489 5.70 19.67 -20.18
C TYR A 489 6.46 19.95 -18.88
N TYR A 490 6.90 21.20 -18.69
CA TYR A 490 7.65 21.62 -17.50
C TYR A 490 7.44 23.10 -17.14
N GLU A 491 7.65 23.48 -15.87
CA GLU A 491 7.63 24.91 -15.46
C GLU A 491 9.05 25.45 -15.26
N LEU A 492 9.87 24.74 -14.48
CA LEU A 492 11.15 25.24 -14.00
C LEU A 492 12.34 24.46 -14.58
N LEU A 493 13.46 25.17 -14.73
CA LEU A 493 14.76 24.53 -14.90
C LEU A 493 15.33 24.19 -13.50
N SER A 494 15.97 23.03 -13.38
CA SER A 494 16.68 22.62 -12.18
C SER A 494 18.14 23.08 -12.24
N GLY A 495 18.65 23.63 -11.13
CA GLY A 495 20.02 24.14 -11.01
C GLY A 495 20.17 25.53 -11.66
N ILE A 496 20.52 26.55 -10.87
CA ILE A 496 20.77 27.91 -11.39
C ILE A 496 22.04 27.94 -12.26
N SER A 497 23.05 27.11 -11.91
CA SER A 497 24.30 27.00 -12.65
C SER A 497 24.16 26.34 -14.02
N ASP A 498 23.16 25.48 -14.19
CA ASP A 498 23.06 24.58 -15.34
C ASP A 498 21.95 24.99 -16.31
N ALA A 499 21.24 26.08 -16.03
CA ALA A 499 20.09 26.53 -16.80
C ALA A 499 20.39 26.66 -18.30
N ALA A 500 21.54 27.24 -18.66
CA ALA A 500 21.97 27.40 -20.05
C ALA A 500 22.19 26.04 -20.74
N LEU A 501 22.77 25.07 -20.03
CA LEU A 501 23.00 23.72 -20.55
C LEU A 501 21.68 22.97 -20.73
N VAL A 502 20.74 23.14 -19.80
CA VAL A 502 19.40 22.53 -19.92
C VAL A 502 18.62 23.15 -21.09
N GLU A 503 18.73 24.46 -21.30
CA GLU A 503 18.13 25.15 -22.46
C GLU A 503 18.74 24.67 -23.79
N GLU A 504 20.07 24.52 -23.84
CA GLU A 504 20.75 23.95 -25.00
C GLU A 504 20.33 22.50 -25.26
N LEU A 505 20.24 21.68 -24.21
CA LEU A 505 19.75 20.31 -24.30
C LEU A 505 18.32 20.24 -24.88
N ILE A 506 17.41 21.09 -24.39
CA ILE A 506 16.04 21.19 -24.90
C ILE A 506 16.04 21.60 -26.37
N LYS A 507 16.81 22.64 -26.73
CA LYS A 507 16.90 23.14 -28.10
C LYS A 507 17.43 22.07 -29.07
N ASN A 508 18.46 21.34 -28.65
CA ASN A 508 19.13 20.33 -29.49
C ASN A 508 18.28 19.07 -29.70
N ASN A 509 17.40 18.74 -28.75
CA ASN A 509 16.54 17.56 -28.84
C ASN A 509 15.13 17.85 -29.38
N THR A 510 14.74 19.12 -29.52
CA THR A 510 13.42 19.45 -30.07
C THR A 510 13.34 19.04 -31.54
N THR A 511 12.33 18.25 -31.91
CA THR A 511 12.06 17.80 -33.28
C THR A 511 10.57 17.93 -33.61
N GLU A 512 10.16 17.55 -34.82
CA GLU A 512 8.74 17.49 -35.19
C GLU A 512 7.92 16.56 -34.28
N ASN A 513 8.54 15.47 -33.81
CA ASN A 513 7.89 14.44 -32.98
C ASN A 513 8.30 14.48 -31.50
N LEU A 514 9.24 15.34 -31.10
CA LEU A 514 9.64 15.56 -29.71
C LEU A 514 9.53 17.04 -29.35
N ILE A 515 8.47 17.39 -28.62
CA ILE A 515 8.10 18.79 -28.35
C ILE A 515 8.21 19.10 -26.86
N PHE A 516 8.92 20.19 -26.55
CA PHE A 516 9.02 20.74 -25.20
C PHE A 516 8.07 21.91 -25.00
N ASN A 517 7.29 21.86 -23.92
CA ASN A 517 6.25 22.83 -23.60
C ASN A 517 6.50 23.43 -22.20
N LYS A 518 7.02 24.65 -22.17
CA LYS A 518 7.15 25.40 -20.92
C LYS A 518 5.80 25.99 -20.50
N ILE A 519 5.31 25.61 -19.32
CA ILE A 519 4.06 26.10 -18.73
C ILE A 519 4.40 27.10 -17.62
N ILE A 520 3.89 28.33 -17.73
CA ILE A 520 4.20 29.42 -16.80
C ILE A 520 2.96 29.80 -15.97
N ALA A 521 1.78 29.68 -16.56
CA ALA A 521 0.51 29.99 -15.92
C ALA A 521 -0.56 28.97 -16.33
N PRO A 522 -1.32 28.39 -15.38
CA PRO A 522 -1.01 28.38 -13.94
C PRO A 522 0.33 27.69 -13.66
N SER A 523 0.85 27.83 -12.43
CA SER A 523 2.04 27.06 -12.00
C SER A 523 1.77 25.56 -12.16
N LEU A 524 2.70 24.83 -12.74
CA LEU A 524 2.63 23.40 -13.03
C LEU A 524 3.41 22.63 -11.95
N HIS A 525 2.69 21.93 -11.09
CA HIS A 525 3.29 21.03 -10.10
C HIS A 525 2.94 19.54 -10.35
N ALA A 526 2.04 19.25 -11.29
CA ALA A 526 1.67 17.90 -11.66
C ALA A 526 2.86 17.10 -12.20
N LYS A 527 2.83 15.79 -11.92
CA LYS A 527 3.87 14.84 -12.28
C LYS A 527 3.18 13.57 -12.77
N PHE A 528 3.11 13.41 -14.08
CA PHE A 528 2.51 12.23 -14.66
C PHE A 528 3.11 11.86 -16.01
N LEU A 529 3.02 10.59 -16.34
CA LEU A 529 3.34 10.00 -17.63
C LEU A 529 2.05 9.41 -18.21
N THR A 530 1.82 9.59 -19.50
CA THR A 530 0.78 8.84 -20.24
C THR A 530 1.36 8.30 -21.52
N TRP A 531 0.90 7.13 -21.96
CA TRP A 531 1.09 6.70 -23.34
C TRP A 531 -0.20 6.18 -23.93
N ASP A 532 -0.41 6.56 -25.20
CA ASP A 532 -1.64 6.35 -25.95
C ASP A 532 -2.88 6.77 -25.15
N ASP A 533 -3.95 5.97 -25.22
CA ASP A 533 -5.26 6.33 -24.69
C ASP A 533 -5.55 5.71 -23.31
N ASP A 534 -4.78 4.68 -22.94
CA ASP A 534 -5.20 3.70 -21.93
C ASP A 534 -4.26 3.61 -20.72
N ASN A 535 -3.15 4.34 -20.70
CA ASN A 535 -2.15 4.20 -19.63
C ASN A 535 -1.75 5.53 -19.02
N ILE A 536 -1.77 5.59 -17.69
CA ILE A 536 -1.31 6.74 -16.90
C ILE A 536 -0.39 6.28 -15.76
N VAL A 537 0.57 7.13 -15.39
CA VAL A 537 1.31 7.03 -14.14
C VAL A 537 1.26 8.39 -13.46
N ILE A 538 0.69 8.48 -12.26
CA ILE A 538 0.64 9.70 -11.45
C ILE A 538 1.58 9.51 -10.25
N THR A 539 2.49 10.45 -10.00
CA THR A 539 3.55 10.24 -9.02
C THR A 539 3.95 11.51 -8.27
N SER A 540 4.68 11.34 -7.18
CA SER A 540 5.43 12.42 -6.53
C SER A 540 6.77 12.74 -7.21
N GLN A 541 7.30 11.86 -8.07
CA GLN A 541 8.60 11.98 -8.72
C GLN A 541 8.60 12.95 -9.92
N ASN A 542 9.64 13.78 -10.02
CA ASN A 542 9.88 14.60 -11.21
C ASN A 542 10.54 13.79 -12.32
N TRP A 543 9.76 13.36 -13.32
CA TRP A 543 10.23 12.60 -14.47
C TRP A 543 11.44 13.21 -15.19
N LEU A 544 11.42 14.55 -15.36
CA LEU A 544 12.43 15.24 -16.16
C LEU A 544 13.61 15.76 -15.34
N SER A 545 13.69 15.47 -14.04
CA SER A 545 14.81 16.02 -13.24
C SER A 545 15.33 15.16 -12.10
N ALA A 546 14.53 14.23 -11.59
CA ALA A 546 14.90 13.40 -10.46
C ALA A 546 15.32 12.02 -10.94
N ASP A 547 16.51 11.60 -10.52
CA ASP A 547 16.98 10.22 -10.69
C ASP A 547 16.26 9.34 -9.65
N PRO A 548 15.48 8.32 -10.06
CA PRO A 548 14.85 7.42 -9.11
C PRO A 548 15.91 6.64 -8.34
N MET A 549 16.09 6.97 -7.06
CA MET A 549 17.02 6.27 -6.20
C MET A 549 16.45 4.92 -5.74
N ASP A 550 17.35 4.01 -5.37
CA ASP A 550 17.08 2.64 -4.91
C ASP A 550 16.31 2.52 -3.57
N ASN A 551 15.93 3.65 -2.96
CA ASN A 551 15.08 3.62 -1.77
C ASN A 551 13.61 3.43 -2.16
N SER A 552 13.10 2.23 -1.91
CA SER A 552 11.75 1.74 -2.25
C SER A 552 10.56 2.59 -1.82
N CYS A 553 10.69 3.61 -0.96
CA CYS A 553 9.58 4.53 -0.65
C CYS A 553 9.99 6.01 -0.71
N SER A 554 11.12 6.34 -1.33
CA SER A 554 11.55 7.73 -1.47
C SER A 554 10.61 8.56 -2.36
N GLU A 555 10.03 7.94 -3.37
CA GLU A 555 8.98 8.47 -4.23
C GLU A 555 7.91 7.40 -4.39
N ILE A 556 6.64 7.82 -4.41
CA ILE A 556 5.50 6.91 -4.54
C ILE A 556 4.56 7.47 -5.60
N GLY A 557 4.22 6.61 -6.55
CA GLY A 557 3.23 6.86 -7.57
C GLY A 557 2.26 5.70 -7.74
N ILE A 558 1.43 5.81 -8.76
CA ILE A 558 0.50 4.79 -9.15
C ILE A 558 0.38 4.75 -10.67
N ALA A 559 0.53 3.56 -11.23
CA ALA A 559 0.27 3.26 -12.62
C ALA A 559 -1.13 2.69 -12.75
N ILE A 560 -1.88 3.12 -13.75
CA ILE A 560 -3.20 2.59 -14.07
C ILE A 560 -3.29 2.36 -15.57
N SER A 561 -3.78 1.17 -15.90
CA SER A 561 -4.09 0.77 -17.27
C SER A 561 -5.58 0.46 -17.38
N GLY A 562 -6.23 1.02 -18.39
CA GLY A 562 -7.60 0.72 -18.76
C GLY A 562 -8.17 1.76 -19.71
N LYS A 563 -9.23 1.35 -20.42
CA LYS A 563 -9.70 2.04 -21.61
C LYS A 563 -10.01 3.52 -21.38
N GLY A 564 -9.33 4.41 -22.11
CA GLY A 564 -9.58 5.85 -22.19
C GLY A 564 -9.13 6.68 -20.98
N ILE A 565 -8.39 6.10 -20.03
CA ILE A 565 -7.97 6.83 -18.82
C ILE A 565 -7.00 7.97 -19.11
N ALA A 566 -6.08 7.78 -20.08
CA ALA A 566 -5.15 8.81 -20.48
C ALA A 566 -5.87 9.95 -21.21
N ILE A 567 -6.83 9.61 -22.08
CA ILE A 567 -7.69 10.59 -22.75
C ILE A 567 -8.39 11.46 -21.72
N GLU A 568 -9.01 10.87 -20.70
CA GLU A 568 -9.76 11.61 -19.69
C GLU A 568 -8.86 12.56 -18.89
N LEU A 569 -7.68 12.10 -18.47
CA LEU A 569 -6.70 12.95 -17.78
C LEU A 569 -6.25 14.12 -18.68
N LEU A 570 -5.84 13.83 -19.91
CA LEU A 570 -5.37 14.86 -20.86
C LEU A 570 -6.49 15.85 -21.21
N ARG A 571 -7.73 15.39 -21.38
CA ARG A 571 -8.90 16.24 -21.62
C ARG A 571 -9.12 17.23 -20.49
N ARG A 572 -8.97 16.80 -19.23
CA ARG A 572 -9.10 17.67 -18.05
C ARG A 572 -7.88 18.57 -17.85
N ALA A 573 -6.70 18.12 -18.26
CA ALA A 573 -5.46 18.90 -18.21
C ALA A 573 -5.35 19.93 -19.36
N ASN A 574 -6.14 19.78 -20.43
CA ASN A 574 -5.98 20.51 -21.68
C ASN A 574 -5.95 22.04 -21.51
N GLY A 575 -6.79 22.59 -20.62
CA GLY A 575 -6.83 24.04 -20.35
C GLY A 575 -5.52 24.61 -19.77
N VAL A 576 -4.69 23.77 -19.16
CA VAL A 576 -3.36 24.13 -18.63
C VAL A 576 -2.26 23.80 -19.65
N LEU A 577 -2.30 22.61 -20.23
CA LEU A 577 -1.23 22.12 -21.11
C LEU A 577 -1.17 22.83 -22.47
N GLN A 578 -2.27 23.42 -22.95
CA GLN A 578 -2.29 24.19 -24.20
C GLN A 578 -1.74 25.63 -24.07
N GLN A 579 -1.41 26.11 -22.86
CA GLN A 579 -0.90 27.47 -22.66
C GLN A 579 0.62 27.60 -22.93
N SER A 580 1.19 26.78 -23.82
CA SER A 580 2.63 26.78 -24.08
C SER A 580 3.06 27.98 -24.95
N ASN A 581 3.92 28.83 -24.39
CA ASN A 581 4.57 29.93 -25.10
C ASN A 581 5.95 29.50 -25.57
N TRP A 582 6.04 28.88 -26.75
CA TRP A 582 7.31 28.71 -27.48
C TRP A 582 7.30 29.32 -28.88
N SER A 583 6.29 30.16 -29.20
CA SER A 583 6.15 30.78 -30.53
C SER A 583 6.47 32.28 -30.58
N LYS A 584 7.26 32.82 -29.65
CA LYS A 584 7.75 34.20 -29.71
C LYS A 584 9.16 34.36 -29.12
N SER A 585 10.18 34.04 -29.91
CA SER A 585 11.49 34.70 -29.88
C SER A 585 12.24 34.39 -31.16
#